data_AF-A0A1F5NPJ2-F1
#
_entry.id   AF-A0A1F5NPJ2-F1
#
_cell.length_a   1.000
_cell.length_b   1.000
_cell.length_c   1.000
_cell.angle_alpha   90.00
_cell.angle_beta   90.00
_cell.angle_gamma   90.00
#
_symmetry.space_group_name_H-M   'P 1'
#
loop_
_entity.id
_entity.type
_entity.pdbx_description
1 polymer ?
#
loop_
_entity_poly.entity_id
_entity_poly.type
_entity_poly.pdbx_seq_one_letter_code
_entity_poly.pdbx_strand_id
1 'polypeptide(L)'
;MNRRRGEGAPELHEQEKRISKVHFLVHPGWMMKDNAFAAMHKGVNRLMNRYVEQAEAVKLNSNELMVAFAPAIDAEFVHDFREKEKPYTQTITKLKDILGDRLIVLADSDEEEDRYRGATFKENKEKVWAKIKTIAENRGFHFDEQLTAEAYGELIKACVRLIADNMHEASGMSEPVKLKANLTDYPLFLDDASRRIAEARKEYGDNIYLSERTKIDFSDNKKPKKK
;
A
#
# COMPACT_ATOMS: atom_id res chain seq x y z
N MET A 1 49.08 -17.66 39.10
CA MET A 1 47.96 -18.08 38.21
C MET A 1 47.17 -16.84 37.79
N ASN A 2 47.44 -16.31 36.60
CA ASN A 2 46.78 -15.12 36.08
C ASN A 2 45.49 -15.52 35.34
N ARG A 3 44.33 -15.13 35.89
CA ARG A 3 43.05 -15.20 35.17
C ARG A 3 42.93 -13.96 34.30
N ARG A 4 43.17 -14.11 32.98
CA ARG A 4 42.86 -13.07 32.00
C ARG A 4 41.33 -12.97 31.89
N ARG A 5 40.80 -11.78 32.17
CA ARG A 5 39.42 -11.40 31.87
C ARG A 5 39.28 -11.39 30.34
N GLY A 6 38.33 -12.16 29.83
CA GLY A 6 37.90 -12.05 28.44
C GLY A 6 37.27 -10.68 28.25
N GLU A 7 37.84 -9.89 27.35
CA GLU A 7 37.27 -8.66 26.84
C GLU A 7 35.96 -9.04 26.13
N GLY A 8 34.84 -8.53 26.65
CA GLY A 8 33.54 -8.65 25.99
C GLY A 8 33.62 -7.95 24.64
N ALA A 9 33.28 -8.68 23.58
CA ALA A 9 33.13 -8.10 22.26
C ALA A 9 32.15 -6.92 22.34
N PRO A 10 32.44 -5.79 21.70
CA PRO A 10 31.50 -4.68 21.66
C PRO A 10 30.21 -5.16 21.00
N GLU A 11 29.10 -5.02 21.72
CA GLU A 11 27.77 -5.20 21.17
C GLU A 11 27.67 -4.25 19.96
N LEU A 12 27.59 -4.84 18.77
CA LEU A 12 27.24 -4.12 17.56
C LEU A 12 25.81 -3.63 17.77
N HIS A 13 25.66 -2.37 18.21
CA HIS A 13 24.37 -1.69 18.17
C HIS A 13 23.89 -1.73 16.71
N GLU A 14 22.98 -2.66 16.41
CA GLU A 14 22.23 -2.65 15.15
C GLU A 14 21.64 -1.25 15.02
N GLN A 15 22.08 -0.52 14.00
CA GLN A 15 21.53 0.78 13.66
C GLN A 15 20.01 0.64 13.51
N GLU A 16 19.28 1.32 14.38
CA GLU A 16 17.82 1.36 14.39
C GLU A 16 17.28 1.69 12.98
N LYS A 17 16.41 0.85 12.43
CA LYS A 17 15.94 1.01 11.03
C LYS A 17 14.81 2.03 10.99
N ARG A 18 15.16 3.28 10.69
CA ARG A 18 14.24 4.42 10.58
C ARG A 18 13.45 4.40 9.25
N ILE A 19 12.14 4.65 9.32
CA ILE A 19 11.21 4.66 8.17
C ILE A 19 10.66 6.07 7.97
N SER A 20 10.96 6.66 6.82
CA SER A 20 10.51 8.00 6.44
C SER A 20 9.38 7.99 5.40
N LYS A 21 9.05 6.82 4.81
CA LYS A 21 7.91 6.68 3.90
C LYS A 21 7.19 5.35 4.04
N VAL A 22 5.85 5.40 4.04
CA VAL A 22 4.98 4.20 3.99
C VAL A 22 4.21 4.13 2.67
N HIS A 23 4.14 2.94 2.12
CA HIS A 23 3.36 2.62 0.93
C HIS A 23 2.13 1.78 1.31
N PHE A 24 0.93 2.29 1.09
CA PHE A 24 -0.31 1.58 1.32
C PHE A 24 -0.83 0.96 0.02
N LEU A 25 -0.67 -0.37 -0.10
CA LEU A 25 -1.16 -1.15 -1.23
C LEU A 25 -2.51 -1.78 -0.89
N VAL A 26 -3.57 -1.36 -1.57
CA VAL A 26 -4.94 -1.72 -1.21
C VAL A 26 -5.49 -2.76 -2.18
N HIS A 27 -5.78 -3.95 -1.66
CA HIS A 27 -6.45 -5.06 -2.35
C HIS A 27 -5.66 -5.69 -3.51
N PRO A 28 -4.34 -5.90 -3.38
CA PRO A 28 -3.49 -6.28 -4.50
C PRO A 28 -3.95 -7.58 -5.14
N GLY A 29 -4.36 -7.56 -6.41
CA GLY A 29 -4.85 -8.74 -7.14
C GLY A 29 -6.31 -9.10 -6.86
N TRP A 30 -7.10 -8.20 -6.28
CA TRP A 30 -8.54 -8.35 -6.19
C TRP A 30 -9.21 -8.19 -7.57
N MET A 31 -10.21 -9.02 -7.85
CA MET A 31 -10.98 -8.98 -9.08
C MET A 31 -12.47 -9.01 -8.74
N MET A 32 -13.26 -8.11 -9.33
CA MET A 32 -14.72 -8.22 -9.28
C MET A 32 -15.17 -9.51 -9.98
N LYS A 33 -16.08 -10.25 -9.35
CA LYS A 33 -16.55 -11.58 -9.82
C LYS A 33 -17.42 -11.53 -11.09
N ASP A 34 -17.82 -10.35 -11.57
CA ASP A 34 -18.74 -10.24 -12.72
C ASP A 34 -18.01 -10.34 -14.07
N ASN A 35 -18.50 -11.29 -14.88
CA ASN A 35 -17.95 -11.86 -16.12
C ASN A 35 -17.71 -10.91 -17.31
N ALA A 36 -17.71 -9.58 -17.13
CA ALA A 36 -17.48 -8.61 -18.21
C ALA A 36 -15.99 -8.38 -18.55
N PHE A 37 -15.06 -9.09 -17.91
CA PHE A 37 -13.68 -8.65 -17.78
C PHE A 37 -12.59 -9.56 -18.35
N ALA A 38 -12.91 -10.35 -19.37
CA ALA A 38 -11.88 -11.06 -20.16
C ALA A 38 -10.82 -10.10 -20.77
N ALA A 39 -11.20 -8.85 -21.07
CA ALA A 39 -10.27 -7.78 -21.49
C ALA A 39 -9.41 -7.21 -20.34
N MET A 40 -9.81 -7.39 -19.07
CA MET A 40 -9.10 -6.92 -17.88
C MET A 40 -7.95 -7.85 -17.46
N HIS A 41 -7.91 -9.12 -17.87
CA HIS A 41 -6.80 -10.01 -17.48
C HIS A 41 -5.41 -9.47 -17.88
N LYS A 42 -5.29 -8.80 -19.04
CA LYS A 42 -4.04 -8.11 -19.43
C LYS A 42 -3.77 -6.87 -18.56
N GLY A 43 -4.82 -6.15 -18.16
CA GLY A 43 -4.75 -4.98 -17.28
C GLY A 43 -4.37 -5.33 -15.84
N VAL A 44 -4.92 -6.41 -15.31
CA VAL A 44 -4.66 -6.95 -13.97
C VAL A 44 -3.21 -7.43 -13.87
N ASN A 45 -2.73 -8.22 -14.84
CA ASN A 45 -1.32 -8.63 -14.87
C ASN A 45 -0.38 -7.41 -14.97
N ARG A 46 -0.75 -6.38 -15.72
CA ARG A 46 0.03 -5.14 -15.81
C ARG A 46 0.07 -4.40 -14.47
N LEU A 47 -1.03 -4.34 -13.75
CA LEU A 47 -1.13 -3.66 -12.46
C LEU A 47 -0.34 -4.43 -11.39
N MET A 48 -0.46 -5.75 -11.35
CA MET A 48 0.33 -6.62 -10.48
C MET A 48 1.84 -6.49 -10.75
N ASN A 49 2.25 -6.42 -12.03
CA ASN A 49 3.65 -6.20 -12.39
C ASN A 49 4.15 -4.82 -11.92
N ARG A 50 3.31 -3.79 -11.96
CA ARG A 50 3.64 -2.46 -11.42
C ARG A 50 3.82 -2.48 -9.91
N TYR A 51 3.06 -3.29 -9.16
CA TYR A 51 3.29 -3.48 -7.73
C TYR A 51 4.63 -4.14 -7.45
N VAL A 52 5.02 -5.11 -8.28
CA VAL A 52 6.35 -5.74 -8.21
C VAL A 52 7.46 -4.72 -8.50
N GLU A 53 7.32 -3.92 -9.56
CA GLU A 53 8.27 -2.83 -9.88
C GLU A 53 8.39 -1.83 -8.72
N GLN A 54 7.25 -1.46 -8.11
CA GLN A 54 7.24 -0.57 -6.96
C GLN A 54 7.89 -1.20 -5.72
N ALA A 55 7.69 -2.50 -5.49
CA ALA A 55 8.36 -3.22 -4.40
C ALA A 55 9.88 -3.27 -4.57
N GLU A 56 10.37 -3.46 -5.79
CA GLU A 56 11.81 -3.38 -6.06
C GLU A 56 12.35 -1.96 -5.79
N ALA A 57 11.60 -0.92 -6.17
CA ALA A 57 11.97 0.46 -5.83
C ALA A 57 12.00 0.69 -4.31
N VAL A 58 11.02 0.18 -3.57
CA VAL A 58 10.97 0.26 -2.10
C VAL A 58 12.16 -0.50 -1.48
N LYS A 59 12.49 -1.69 -1.97
CA LYS A 59 13.62 -2.50 -1.48
C LYS A 59 14.95 -1.77 -1.57
N LEU A 60 15.15 -0.98 -2.63
CA LEU A 60 16.37 -0.17 -2.82
C LEU A 60 16.46 1.00 -1.83
N ASN A 61 15.37 1.39 -1.18
CA ASN A 61 15.31 2.48 -0.23
C ASN A 61 15.12 1.96 1.21
N SER A 62 16.20 1.95 1.99
CA SER A 62 16.21 1.36 3.34
C SER A 62 15.34 2.08 4.37
N ASN A 63 14.76 3.21 4.02
CA ASN A 63 13.85 4.02 4.85
C ASN A 63 12.39 3.90 4.41
N GLU A 64 12.05 2.95 3.54
CA GLU A 64 10.67 2.75 3.06
C GLU A 64 10.09 1.40 3.52
N LEU A 65 8.79 1.40 3.80
CA LEU A 65 8.02 0.22 4.22
C LEU A 65 6.72 0.13 3.41
N MET A 66 6.25 -1.09 3.13
CA MET A 66 4.99 -1.33 2.45
C MET A 66 3.99 -2.04 3.37
N VAL A 67 2.75 -1.56 3.38
CA VAL A 67 1.61 -2.17 4.05
C VAL A 67 0.59 -2.57 2.98
N ALA A 68 0.32 -3.87 2.85
CA ALA A 68 -0.68 -4.41 1.95
C ALA A 68 -1.98 -4.75 2.71
N PHE A 69 -3.10 -4.18 2.27
CA PHE A 69 -4.44 -4.49 2.77
C PHE A 69 -5.09 -5.56 1.89
N ALA A 70 -5.00 -6.81 2.32
CA ALA A 70 -5.45 -7.98 1.56
C ALA A 70 -6.96 -7.94 1.28
N PRO A 71 -7.42 -8.53 0.15
CA PRO A 71 -8.81 -8.63 -0.29
C PRO A 71 -9.75 -9.47 0.60
N ALA A 72 -9.21 -10.24 1.53
CA ALA A 72 -9.92 -11.29 2.26
C ALA A 72 -9.92 -11.03 3.77
N ILE A 73 -10.83 -11.69 4.47
CA ILE A 73 -10.83 -11.80 5.93
C ILE A 73 -9.68 -12.72 6.39
N ASP A 74 -9.22 -12.61 7.64
CA ASP A 74 -8.06 -13.32 8.17
C ASP A 74 -8.19 -14.85 7.97
N ALA A 75 -9.34 -15.44 8.28
CA ALA A 75 -9.56 -16.88 8.11
C ALA A 75 -9.47 -17.33 6.64
N GLU A 76 -10.10 -16.58 5.73
CA GLU A 76 -10.06 -16.86 4.28
C GLU A 76 -8.65 -16.60 3.72
N PHE A 77 -7.99 -15.54 4.17
CA PHE A 77 -6.64 -15.19 3.76
C PHE A 77 -5.65 -16.30 4.08
N VAL A 78 -5.69 -16.85 5.31
CA VAL A 78 -4.82 -17.95 5.72
C VAL A 78 -5.08 -19.21 4.88
N HIS A 79 -6.34 -19.51 4.59
CA HIS A 79 -6.71 -20.63 3.71
C HIS A 79 -6.16 -20.42 2.30
N ASP A 80 -6.50 -19.29 1.65
CA ASP A 80 -6.11 -18.99 0.28
C ASP A 80 -4.59 -18.86 0.10
N PHE A 81 -3.88 -18.41 1.14
CA PHE A 81 -2.43 -18.29 1.11
C PHE A 81 -1.73 -19.66 1.10
N ARG A 82 -2.35 -20.68 1.71
CA ARG A 82 -1.85 -22.06 1.66
C ARG A 82 -2.06 -22.68 0.28
N GLU A 83 -3.22 -22.43 -0.32
CA GLU A 83 -3.57 -22.97 -1.64
C GLU A 83 -2.83 -22.26 -2.79
N LYS A 84 -2.46 -20.98 -2.63
CA LYS A 84 -1.72 -20.15 -3.62
C LYS A 84 -2.41 -20.01 -4.98
N GLU A 85 -3.70 -20.31 -5.07
CA GLU A 85 -4.44 -20.28 -6.33
C GLU A 85 -4.97 -18.88 -6.69
N LYS A 86 -5.14 -18.01 -5.68
CA LYS A 86 -5.75 -16.69 -5.90
C LYS A 86 -4.70 -15.68 -6.41
N PRO A 87 -5.06 -14.80 -7.36
CA PRO A 87 -4.13 -13.77 -7.85
C PRO A 87 -3.55 -12.90 -6.75
N TYR A 88 -4.35 -12.54 -5.74
CA TYR A 88 -3.88 -11.70 -4.65
C TYR A 88 -2.84 -12.38 -3.76
N THR A 89 -2.97 -13.69 -3.48
CA THR A 89 -1.98 -14.43 -2.69
C THR A 89 -0.69 -14.61 -3.47
N GLN A 90 -0.78 -14.78 -4.79
CA GLN A 90 0.39 -14.80 -5.68
C GLN A 90 1.12 -13.45 -5.70
N THR A 91 0.41 -12.32 -5.79
CA THR A 91 1.02 -10.99 -5.69
C THR A 91 1.69 -10.80 -4.34
N ILE A 92 0.98 -11.05 -3.24
CA ILE A 92 1.53 -10.87 -1.89
C ILE A 92 2.76 -11.75 -1.68
N THR A 93 2.76 -12.99 -2.18
CA THR A 93 3.95 -13.86 -2.15
C THR A 93 5.14 -13.21 -2.86
N LYS A 94 4.96 -12.74 -4.11
CA LYS A 94 6.01 -12.05 -4.86
C LYS A 94 6.53 -10.80 -4.13
N LEU A 95 5.62 -9.99 -3.56
CA LEU A 95 5.99 -8.81 -2.79
C LEU A 95 6.78 -9.19 -1.54
N LYS A 96 6.40 -10.28 -0.85
CA LYS A 96 7.10 -10.78 0.34
C LYS A 96 8.51 -11.28 -0.02
N ASP A 97 8.68 -11.96 -1.15
CA ASP A 97 9.98 -12.42 -1.63
C ASP A 97 10.95 -11.25 -1.91
N ILE A 98 10.41 -10.11 -2.36
CA ILE A 98 11.19 -8.90 -2.66
C ILE A 98 11.54 -8.13 -1.39
N LEU A 99 10.53 -7.85 -0.56
CA LEU A 99 10.62 -6.89 0.55
C LEU A 99 10.98 -7.53 1.90
N GLY A 100 10.79 -8.84 2.06
CA GLY A 100 11.00 -9.53 3.33
C GLY A 100 10.19 -8.88 4.45
N ASP A 101 10.86 -8.45 5.51
CA ASP A 101 10.21 -7.86 6.70
C ASP A 101 9.66 -6.46 6.48
N ARG A 102 10.03 -5.79 5.38
CA ARG A 102 9.48 -4.48 4.98
C ARG A 102 8.08 -4.56 4.40
N LEU A 103 7.52 -5.76 4.22
CA LEU A 103 6.11 -5.93 3.85
C LEU A 103 5.28 -6.33 5.07
N ILE A 104 4.39 -5.46 5.50
CA ILE A 104 3.31 -5.79 6.43
C ILE A 104 2.08 -6.15 5.61
N VAL A 105 1.43 -7.25 5.92
CA VAL A 105 0.18 -7.66 5.28
C VAL A 105 -0.89 -7.68 6.36
N LEU A 106 -2.00 -6.99 6.11
CA LEU A 106 -3.18 -7.01 6.96
C LEU A 106 -4.32 -7.65 6.15
N ALA A 107 -4.99 -8.64 6.74
CA ALA A 107 -6.25 -9.22 6.25
C ALA A 107 -7.38 -8.82 7.22
N ASP A 108 -8.61 -8.72 6.71
CA ASP A 108 -9.72 -8.09 7.42
C ASP A 108 -10.12 -8.95 8.61
N SER A 109 -10.41 -8.38 9.77
CA SER A 109 -10.79 -9.21 10.90
C SER A 109 -12.18 -9.82 10.70
N ASP A 110 -12.35 -11.05 11.18
CA ASP A 110 -13.68 -11.65 11.30
C ASP A 110 -14.55 -10.87 12.30
N GLU A 111 -13.91 -10.25 13.30
CA GLU A 111 -14.53 -9.39 14.30
C GLU A 111 -14.86 -8.02 13.69
N GLU A 112 -16.14 -7.64 13.74
CA GLU A 112 -16.66 -6.42 13.10
C GLU A 112 -15.95 -5.14 13.59
N GLU A 113 -15.52 -5.14 14.86
CA GLU A 113 -14.80 -4.05 15.53
C GLU A 113 -13.33 -3.88 15.08
N ASP A 114 -12.79 -4.84 14.34
CA ASP A 114 -11.40 -4.83 13.86
C ASP A 114 -11.31 -4.80 12.33
N ARG A 115 -12.46 -4.63 11.66
CA ARG A 115 -12.50 -4.50 10.21
C ARG A 115 -11.89 -3.19 9.75
N TYR A 116 -11.03 -3.28 8.74
CA TYR A 116 -10.50 -2.13 8.02
C TYR A 116 -11.19 -1.88 6.68
N ARG A 117 -12.30 -2.58 6.41
CA ARG A 117 -13.18 -2.33 5.27
C ARG A 117 -14.53 -1.79 5.72
N GLY A 118 -15.05 -0.83 4.97
CA GLY A 118 -16.42 -0.34 5.15
C GLY A 118 -16.55 0.75 6.23
N ALA A 119 -17.78 0.93 6.72
CA ALA A 119 -18.14 2.02 7.63
C ALA A 119 -17.36 2.00 8.96
N THR A 120 -17.09 0.80 9.47
CA THR A 120 -16.38 0.58 10.75
C THR A 120 -14.90 0.95 10.68
N PHE A 121 -14.29 0.97 9.49
CA PHE A 121 -12.87 1.33 9.39
C PHE A 121 -12.59 2.78 9.82
N LYS A 122 -13.53 3.70 9.54
CA LYS A 122 -13.39 5.10 9.97
C LYS A 122 -13.32 5.24 11.50
N GLU A 123 -14.01 4.34 12.20
CA GLU A 123 -14.09 4.29 13.67
C GLU A 123 -12.87 3.58 14.28
N ASN A 124 -12.19 2.73 13.51
CA ASN A 124 -11.08 1.89 13.98
C ASN A 124 -9.71 2.26 13.39
N LYS A 125 -9.60 3.36 12.66
CA LYS A 125 -8.36 3.78 11.97
C LYS A 125 -7.16 3.90 12.92
N GLU A 126 -7.34 4.37 14.15
CA GLU A 126 -6.29 4.49 15.17
C GLU A 126 -5.79 3.12 15.62
N LYS A 127 -6.69 2.15 15.80
CA LYS A 127 -6.34 0.76 16.13
C LYS A 127 -5.53 0.12 15.00
N VAL A 128 -5.96 0.30 13.75
CA VAL A 128 -5.27 -0.24 12.58
C VAL A 128 -3.87 0.36 12.45
N TRP A 129 -3.72 1.67 12.64
CA TRP A 129 -2.42 2.32 12.64
C TRP A 129 -1.53 1.85 13.80
N ALA A 130 -2.08 1.66 15.00
CA ALA A 130 -1.36 1.10 16.14
C ALA A 130 -0.87 -0.33 15.87
N LYS A 131 -1.68 -1.16 15.19
CA LYS A 131 -1.30 -2.52 14.75
C LYS A 131 -0.13 -2.46 13.76
N ILE A 132 -0.15 -1.54 12.79
CA ILE A 132 0.96 -1.31 11.85
C ILE A 132 2.24 -0.96 12.61
N LYS A 133 2.17 -0.02 13.56
CA LYS A 133 3.30 0.39 14.41
C LYS A 133 3.87 -0.78 15.22
N THR A 134 3.00 -1.52 15.90
CA THR A 134 3.41 -2.68 16.70
C THR A 134 4.13 -3.74 15.85
N ILE A 135 3.60 -4.04 14.65
CA ILE A 135 4.24 -5.01 13.74
C ILE A 135 5.59 -4.47 13.23
N ALA A 136 5.67 -3.19 12.88
CA ALA A 136 6.92 -2.56 12.42
C ALA A 136 8.00 -2.57 13.51
N GLU A 137 7.65 -2.17 14.73
CA GLU A 137 8.54 -2.15 15.90
C GLU A 137 9.04 -3.55 16.27
N ASN A 138 8.17 -4.56 16.24
CA ASN A 138 8.57 -5.96 16.45
C ASN A 138 9.55 -6.49 15.39
N ARG A 139 9.67 -5.81 14.25
CA ARG A 139 10.63 -6.11 13.17
C ARG A 139 11.85 -5.16 13.18
N GLY A 140 11.98 -4.34 14.23
CA GLY A 140 13.07 -3.38 14.42
C GLY A 140 12.95 -2.12 13.57
N PHE A 141 11.75 -1.80 13.06
CA PHE A 141 11.49 -0.57 12.30
C PHE A 141 10.82 0.49 13.18
N HIS A 142 11.26 1.73 13.04
CA HIS A 142 10.69 2.87 13.76
C HIS A 142 10.35 3.99 12.78
N PHE A 143 9.16 4.57 12.89
CA PHE A 143 8.72 5.65 12.01
C PHE A 143 9.37 6.97 12.42
N ASP A 144 9.80 7.73 11.42
CA ASP A 144 10.32 9.09 11.61
C ASP A 144 9.20 10.08 11.92
N GLU A 145 9.55 11.19 12.57
CA GLU A 145 8.62 12.29 12.85
C GLU A 145 8.09 12.94 11.56
N GLN A 146 8.90 12.96 10.50
CA GLN A 146 8.57 13.53 9.18
C GLN A 146 8.07 12.46 8.21
N LEU A 147 7.26 11.52 8.69
CA LEU A 147 6.74 10.42 7.89
C LEU A 147 5.91 10.93 6.71
N THR A 148 6.18 10.41 5.52
CA THR A 148 5.36 10.60 4.32
C THR A 148 4.69 9.31 3.91
N ALA A 149 3.65 9.40 3.07
CA ALA A 149 3.01 8.19 2.58
C ALA A 149 2.40 8.31 1.19
N GLU A 150 2.36 7.17 0.50
CA GLU A 150 1.68 6.99 -0.78
C GLU A 150 0.65 5.86 -0.64
N ALA A 151 -0.47 5.96 -1.36
CA ALA A 151 -1.48 4.92 -1.43
C ALA A 151 -1.89 4.62 -2.88
N TYR A 152 -2.11 3.34 -3.16
CA TYR A 152 -2.47 2.82 -4.47
C TYR A 152 -3.04 1.40 -4.34
N GLY A 153 -3.64 0.88 -5.41
CA GLY A 153 -4.32 -0.42 -5.34
C GLY A 153 -5.51 -0.53 -6.28
N GLU A 154 -6.48 -1.33 -5.89
CA GLU A 154 -7.73 -1.53 -6.58
C GLU A 154 -8.87 -0.77 -5.87
N LEU A 155 -9.90 -0.35 -6.62
CA LEU A 155 -11.07 0.41 -6.18
C LEU A 155 -10.77 1.82 -5.64
N ILE A 156 -10.14 2.69 -6.45
CA ILE A 156 -9.71 4.04 -6.00
C ILE A 156 -10.78 4.85 -5.24
N LYS A 157 -12.03 4.85 -5.74
CA LYS A 157 -13.08 5.74 -5.23
C LYS A 157 -13.61 5.32 -3.87
N ALA A 158 -13.49 4.04 -3.52
CA ALA A 158 -14.07 3.49 -2.30
C ALA A 158 -13.00 3.07 -1.29
N CYS A 159 -11.97 2.35 -1.74
CA CYS A 159 -11.04 1.68 -0.83
C CYS A 159 -9.71 2.44 -0.72
N VAL A 160 -9.05 2.76 -1.83
CA VAL A 160 -7.72 3.41 -1.79
C VAL A 160 -7.80 4.79 -1.12
N ARG A 161 -8.79 5.61 -1.49
CA ARG A 161 -8.98 6.93 -0.89
C ARG A 161 -9.33 6.85 0.61
N LEU A 162 -10.20 5.92 0.98
CA LEU A 162 -10.61 5.71 2.37
C LEU A 162 -9.41 5.28 3.24
N ILE A 163 -8.57 4.38 2.75
CA ILE A 163 -7.28 4.03 3.38
C ILE A 163 -6.39 5.27 3.50
N ALA A 164 -6.21 6.04 2.43
CA ALA A 164 -5.35 7.22 2.44
C ALA A 164 -5.79 8.26 3.48
N ASP A 165 -7.08 8.62 3.48
CA ASP A 165 -7.64 9.61 4.40
C ASP A 165 -7.56 9.13 5.86
N ASN A 166 -7.94 7.87 6.11
CA ASN A 166 -7.95 7.31 7.46
C ASN A 166 -6.53 7.11 8.02
N MET A 167 -5.57 6.71 7.18
CA MET A 167 -4.18 6.57 7.62
C MET A 167 -3.53 7.91 7.88
N HIS A 168 -3.82 8.95 7.08
CA HIS A 168 -3.37 10.31 7.36
C HIS A 168 -3.88 10.80 8.72
N GLU A 169 -5.19 10.62 8.98
CA GLU A 169 -5.83 11.03 10.25
C GLU A 169 -5.27 10.25 11.43
N ALA A 170 -5.16 8.92 11.32
CA ALA A 170 -4.69 8.06 12.41
C ALA A 170 -3.19 8.24 12.72
N SER A 171 -2.39 8.59 11.72
CA SER A 171 -0.94 8.72 11.90
C SER A 171 -0.48 10.08 12.39
N GLY A 172 -1.30 11.13 12.21
CA GLY A 172 -0.90 12.50 12.46
C GLY A 172 0.22 12.99 11.52
N MET A 173 0.31 12.42 10.31
CA MET A 173 1.28 12.86 9.30
C MET A 173 1.01 14.33 8.94
N SER A 174 2.06 15.14 8.79
CA SER A 174 1.91 16.57 8.48
C SER A 174 1.40 16.82 7.06
N GLU A 175 1.73 15.92 6.13
CA GLU A 175 1.26 15.98 4.75
C GLU A 175 0.19 14.90 4.48
N PRO A 176 -0.80 15.21 3.62
CA PRO A 176 -1.75 14.22 3.13
C PRO A 176 -1.10 13.02 2.43
N VAL A 177 -1.70 11.83 2.60
CA VAL A 177 -1.29 10.62 1.86
C VAL A 177 -1.51 10.84 0.36
N LYS A 178 -0.48 10.59 -0.44
CA LYS A 178 -0.48 10.84 -1.88
C LYS A 178 -1.04 9.64 -2.66
N LEU A 179 -2.03 9.85 -3.51
CA LEU A 179 -2.58 8.79 -4.37
C LEU A 179 -1.76 8.63 -5.65
N LYS A 180 -1.26 7.41 -5.91
CA LYS A 180 -0.48 7.08 -7.12
C LYS A 180 -1.39 6.50 -8.20
N ALA A 181 -1.93 7.38 -9.05
CA ALA A 181 -2.92 7.02 -10.06
C ALA A 181 -2.42 5.97 -11.08
N ASN A 182 -1.13 5.97 -11.39
CA ASN A 182 -0.48 4.99 -12.29
C ASN A 182 -0.35 3.59 -11.67
N LEU A 183 -0.35 3.50 -10.34
CA LEU A 183 -0.35 2.25 -9.58
C LEU A 183 -1.76 1.88 -9.10
N THR A 184 -2.77 2.60 -9.56
CA THR A 184 -4.15 2.31 -9.18
C THR A 184 -4.90 1.75 -10.39
N ASP A 185 -5.95 0.98 -10.17
CA ASP A 185 -6.86 0.47 -11.22
C ASP A 185 -7.65 1.56 -11.97
N TYR A 186 -7.36 2.84 -11.69
CA TYR A 186 -7.88 4.01 -12.38
C TYR A 186 -7.92 3.83 -13.91
N PRO A 187 -6.84 3.41 -14.62
CA PRO A 187 -6.84 3.25 -16.08
C PRO A 187 -7.77 2.15 -16.64
N LEU A 188 -8.30 1.26 -15.80
CA LEU A 188 -9.11 0.13 -16.25
C LEU A 188 -10.61 0.46 -16.33
N PHE A 189 -11.05 1.59 -15.77
CA PHE A 189 -12.42 2.12 -15.88
C PHE A 189 -12.53 3.29 -16.89
N LEU A 190 -11.47 3.52 -17.67
CA LEU A 190 -11.16 4.83 -18.25
C LEU A 190 -11.46 5.01 -19.74
N ASP A 191 -12.11 4.08 -20.45
CA ASP A 191 -12.53 4.40 -21.83
C ASP A 191 -13.62 5.48 -21.87
N ASP A 192 -14.47 5.58 -20.84
CA ASP A 192 -15.48 6.64 -20.73
C ASP A 192 -15.12 7.72 -19.68
N ALA A 193 -14.38 7.33 -18.63
CA ALA A 193 -13.92 8.28 -17.63
C ALA A 193 -12.72 9.13 -18.10
N SER A 194 -11.87 8.70 -19.05
CA SER A 194 -10.78 9.54 -19.58
C SER A 194 -11.32 10.73 -20.34
N ARG A 195 -12.43 10.55 -21.05
CA ARG A 195 -13.17 11.63 -21.70
C ARG A 195 -13.70 12.61 -20.66
N ARG A 196 -14.35 12.11 -19.61
CA ARG A 196 -14.86 12.95 -18.51
C ARG A 196 -13.78 13.65 -17.69
N ILE A 197 -12.59 13.05 -17.56
CA ILE A 197 -11.43 13.66 -16.91
C ILE A 197 -10.77 14.69 -17.82
N ALA A 198 -10.71 14.44 -19.13
CA ALA A 198 -10.27 15.44 -20.10
C ALA A 198 -11.23 16.65 -20.13
N GLU A 199 -12.54 16.39 -20.05
CA GLU A 199 -13.59 17.41 -19.90
C GLU A 199 -13.44 18.15 -18.57
N ALA A 200 -13.31 17.45 -17.44
CA ALA A 200 -13.11 18.05 -16.13
C ALA A 200 -11.79 18.83 -16.02
N ARG A 201 -10.70 18.38 -16.66
CA ARG A 201 -9.44 19.15 -16.74
C ARG A 201 -9.59 20.42 -17.59
N LYS A 202 -10.42 20.37 -18.63
CA LYS A 202 -10.71 21.52 -19.48
C LYS A 202 -11.58 22.55 -18.75
N GLU A 203 -12.45 22.09 -17.85
CA GLU A 203 -13.39 22.93 -17.09
C GLU A 203 -12.79 23.44 -15.76
N TYR A 204 -11.97 22.64 -15.08
CA TYR A 204 -11.50 22.91 -13.71
C TYR A 204 -9.95 22.98 -13.57
N GLY A 205 -9.19 22.82 -14.66
CA GLY A 205 -7.71 22.80 -14.65
C GLY A 205 -7.11 21.48 -14.15
N ASP A 206 -5.78 21.41 -14.00
CA ASP A 206 -5.05 20.20 -13.57
C ASP A 206 -5.34 19.76 -12.12
N ASN A 207 -6.11 20.56 -11.40
CA ASN A 207 -6.44 20.40 -10.00
C ASN A 207 -7.81 19.74 -9.85
N ILE A 208 -7.94 18.46 -10.24
CA ILE A 208 -9.09 17.64 -9.84
C ILE A 208 -8.87 17.24 -8.37
N TYR A 209 -9.13 18.18 -7.46
CA TYR A 209 -9.17 17.94 -6.02
C TYR A 209 -10.46 17.19 -5.67
N LEU A 210 -10.33 15.91 -5.31
CA LEU A 210 -11.37 15.18 -4.61
C LEU A 210 -11.02 15.26 -3.12
N SER A 211 -11.57 16.27 -2.43
CA SER A 211 -11.29 16.77 -1.06
C SER A 211 -9.92 17.40 -0.80
N GLU A 212 -9.89 18.36 0.14
CA GLU A 212 -8.69 19.05 0.64
C GLU A 212 -7.66 18.09 1.28
N ARG A 213 -8.02 16.82 1.51
CA ARG A 213 -7.24 15.81 2.25
C ARG A 213 -6.55 14.79 1.37
N THR A 214 -6.71 14.86 0.05
CA THR A 214 -6.16 13.85 -0.87
C THR A 214 -5.52 14.53 -2.08
N LYS A 215 -4.21 14.31 -2.30
CA LYS A 215 -3.49 14.77 -3.50
C LYS A 215 -3.34 13.61 -4.49
N ILE A 216 -3.85 13.75 -5.71
CA ILE A 216 -3.67 12.76 -6.79
C ILE A 216 -2.50 13.18 -7.66
N ASP A 217 -1.50 12.32 -7.83
CA ASP A 217 -0.35 12.59 -8.71
C ASP A 217 -0.51 11.91 -10.08
N PHE A 218 -0.50 12.73 -11.12
CA PHE A 218 -0.56 12.32 -12.52
C PHE A 218 0.77 12.50 -13.29
N SER A 219 1.82 12.99 -12.63
CA SER A 219 3.10 13.32 -13.28
C SER A 219 3.76 12.12 -13.98
N ASP A 220 3.48 10.91 -13.51
CA ASP A 220 3.96 9.64 -14.06
C ASP A 220 3.23 9.16 -15.33
N ASN A 221 2.15 9.83 -15.77
CA ASN A 221 1.39 9.44 -16.97
C ASN A 221 1.94 10.03 -18.28
N LYS A 222 3.09 10.71 -18.26
CA LYS A 222 3.71 11.21 -19.48
C LYS A 222 4.20 10.03 -20.32
N LYS A 223 3.54 9.79 -21.46
CA LYS A 223 4.07 8.89 -22.50
C LYS A 223 5.51 9.31 -22.80
N PRO A 224 6.46 8.35 -22.93
CA PRO A 224 7.78 8.69 -23.43
C PRO A 224 7.60 9.39 -24.77
N LYS A 225 8.15 10.61 -24.89
CA LYS A 225 8.23 11.29 -26.19
C LYS A 225 8.98 10.33 -27.10
N LYS A 226 8.32 9.83 -28.14
CA LYS A 226 9.02 9.13 -29.23
C LYS A 226 10.07 10.11 -29.74
N LYS A 227 11.34 9.74 -29.61
CA LYS A 227 12.44 10.39 -30.33
C LYS A 227 12.35 9.98 -31.80
#